data_AF-A0A535WWV3-F1
#
_entry.id   AF-A0A535WWV3-F1
#
_cell.length_a   1.000
_cell.length_b   1.000
_cell.length_c   1.000
_cell.angle_alpha   90.00
_cell.angle_beta   90.00
_cell.angle_gamma   90.00
#
_symmetry.space_group_name_H-M   'P 1'
#
loop_
_entity.id
_entity.type
_entity.pdbx_description
1 polymer ?
#
loop_
_entity_poly.entity_id
_entity_poly.type
_entity_poly.pdbx_seq_one_letter_code
_entity_poly.pdbx_strand_id
1 'polypeptide(L)'
;MTRTPLMRQVQQLAHDHRLADQQGIPVAAVRERRAAISRRQFLKGGTAGAAGLALAGPWSLAQAAFAATPRIGIIGAGISGLTAALTLQDAGIRAIVYEASTRIGGRMHSDSPITNPNGSSTWANAQTSEWCGELIDQGHKTILRLAQRFGLTTVNLLAGEPNGSDDTYYFFNQYYPKDQADSDFQPVHNALQGDVQAASYPTTYLINTPGGIALDNMSAYDWIERKVPGGHKSPMGQLLEVAYNIEYGAETTDQSALNLVYLLGYSAKPGNFAIFGASNEKYHVVGGNQRLPETIATNLVEPVATGWRMTAIGFNRDGSIAVTFSAGGQAAVRNFDRVILTLPFAVLRTLNYRKANFDSMKNTAIQELGRGRNDKLQLQFTSRYWNQSGPWISEVGISNGASYADTGYQNTWDVTRSQSGATGIMVDYTGGNVAGSFAPSAPYSSAATNPQVAAYAKIFLDQIEPVYPGISPKWNGLATLSVPALDPNLNCSYSYWKVGQYHGFSGYEKARQPFPNGPIHFAGEHCSQDFQGFMEGGASEGARAANEILRDYKAGIFP
;
A
#
# COMPACT_ATOMS: atom_id res chain seq x y z
N MET A 1 -12.79 -10.66 6.70
CA MET A 1 -14.01 -11.24 7.29
C MET A 1 -13.87 -12.75 7.47
N THR A 2 -14.29 -13.28 8.63
CA THR A 2 -14.11 -14.66 9.11
C THR A 2 -14.85 -15.71 8.26
N ARG A 3 -14.13 -16.73 7.79
CA ARG A 3 -14.64 -17.84 6.96
C ARG A 3 -15.33 -18.92 7.83
N THR A 4 -16.57 -18.69 8.26
CA THR A 4 -17.35 -19.74 8.91
C THR A 4 -17.98 -20.71 7.88
N PRO A 5 -18.22 -21.98 8.23
CA PRO A 5 -18.97 -22.91 7.39
C PRO A 5 -20.36 -22.41 7.00
N LEU A 6 -21.02 -21.68 7.90
CA LEU A 6 -22.31 -21.03 7.66
C LEU A 6 -22.21 -19.95 6.56
N MET A 7 -21.18 -19.11 6.59
CA MET A 7 -20.99 -18.08 5.56
C MET A 7 -20.71 -18.69 4.18
N ARG A 8 -20.00 -19.83 4.13
CA ARG A 8 -19.83 -20.60 2.88
C ARG A 8 -21.17 -21.12 2.34
N GLN A 9 -22.07 -21.59 3.20
CA GLN A 9 -23.40 -22.03 2.77
C GLN A 9 -24.24 -20.86 2.24
N VAL A 10 -24.19 -19.69 2.91
CA VAL A 10 -24.90 -18.48 2.46
C VAL A 10 -24.35 -17.97 1.12
N GLN A 11 -23.03 -17.91 0.96
CA GLN A 11 -22.40 -17.53 -0.30
C GLN A 11 -22.72 -18.51 -1.44
N GLN A 12 -22.79 -19.80 -1.12
CA GLN A 12 -23.16 -20.82 -2.09
C GLN A 12 -24.63 -20.68 -2.51
N LEU A 13 -25.54 -20.40 -1.56
CA LEU A 13 -26.96 -20.16 -1.87
C LEU A 13 -27.15 -18.93 -2.75
N ALA A 14 -26.42 -17.86 -2.50
CA ALA A 14 -26.44 -16.65 -3.32
C ALA A 14 -25.85 -16.88 -4.72
N HIS A 15 -24.80 -17.69 -4.82
CA HIS A 15 -24.23 -18.09 -6.11
C HIS A 15 -25.19 -18.96 -6.93
N ASP A 16 -25.87 -19.92 -6.30
CA ASP A 16 -26.83 -20.81 -6.96
C ASP A 16 -28.04 -20.03 -7.51
N HIS A 17 -28.53 -19.01 -6.80
CA HIS A 17 -29.61 -18.13 -7.28
C HIS A 17 -29.15 -17.27 -8.46
N ARG A 18 -27.97 -16.65 -8.37
CA ARG A 18 -27.44 -15.86 -9.50
C ARG A 18 -27.26 -16.69 -10.77
N LEU A 19 -26.75 -17.93 -10.65
CA LEU A 19 -26.62 -18.83 -11.79
C LEU A 19 -27.98 -19.27 -12.35
N ALA A 20 -28.96 -19.51 -11.49
CA ALA A 20 -30.32 -19.83 -11.90
C ALA A 20 -30.95 -18.69 -12.71
N ASP A 21 -30.80 -17.45 -12.22
CA ASP A 21 -31.31 -16.25 -12.89
C ASP A 21 -30.61 -16.00 -14.23
N GLN A 22 -29.27 -16.15 -14.27
CA GLN A 22 -28.48 -15.99 -15.49
C GLN A 22 -28.80 -17.04 -16.57
N GLN A 23 -29.17 -18.25 -16.16
CA GLN A 23 -29.41 -19.38 -17.07
C GLN A 23 -30.90 -19.61 -17.35
N GLY A 24 -31.80 -18.86 -16.72
CA GLY A 24 -33.25 -19.02 -16.88
C GLY A 24 -33.76 -20.39 -16.43
N ILE A 25 -33.12 -21.02 -15.44
CA ILE A 25 -33.48 -22.35 -14.94
C ILE A 25 -33.78 -22.34 -13.45
N PRO A 26 -34.60 -23.27 -12.91
CA PRO A 26 -34.85 -23.36 -11.47
C PRO A 26 -33.55 -23.62 -10.68
N VAL A 27 -33.44 -23.02 -9.50
CA VAL A 27 -32.29 -23.21 -8.57
C VAL A 27 -32.05 -24.69 -8.26
N ALA A 28 -33.11 -25.51 -8.22
CA ALA A 28 -33.01 -26.96 -8.06
C ALA A 28 -32.16 -27.63 -9.17
N ALA A 29 -32.33 -27.20 -10.43
CA ALA A 29 -31.56 -27.73 -11.56
C ALA A 29 -30.07 -27.33 -11.50
N VAL A 30 -29.75 -26.13 -11.00
CA VAL A 30 -28.36 -25.71 -10.73
C VAL A 30 -27.72 -26.59 -9.65
N ARG A 31 -28.47 -26.88 -8.58
CA ARG A 31 -28.01 -27.75 -7.48
C ARG A 31 -27.80 -29.19 -7.92
N GLU A 32 -28.70 -29.75 -8.74
CA GLU A 32 -28.56 -31.10 -9.30
C GLU A 32 -27.34 -31.23 -10.21
N ARG A 33 -27.09 -30.25 -11.09
CA ARG A 33 -25.90 -30.21 -11.95
C ARG A 33 -24.61 -30.18 -11.13
N ARG A 34 -24.56 -29.39 -10.05
CA ARG A 34 -23.42 -29.35 -9.12
C ARG A 34 -23.25 -30.68 -8.36
N ALA A 35 -24.33 -31.30 -7.92
CA ALA A 35 -24.30 -32.62 -7.29
C ALA A 35 -23.80 -33.70 -8.25
N ALA A 36 -24.15 -33.62 -9.53
CA ALA A 36 -23.64 -34.52 -10.57
C ALA A 36 -22.13 -34.32 -10.82
N ILE A 37 -21.63 -33.07 -10.83
CA ILE A 37 -20.21 -32.76 -10.99
C ILE A 37 -19.39 -33.27 -9.78
N SER A 38 -19.88 -33.05 -8.56
CA SER A 38 -19.22 -33.53 -7.34
C SER A 38 -19.21 -35.05 -7.22
N ARG A 39 -20.30 -35.74 -7.62
CA ARG A 39 -20.32 -37.22 -7.74
C ARG A 39 -19.35 -37.73 -8.79
N ARG A 40 -19.21 -37.05 -9.94
CA ARG A 40 -18.26 -37.40 -11.01
C ARG A 40 -16.80 -37.16 -10.61
N GLN A 41 -16.55 -36.20 -9.73
CA GLN A 41 -15.23 -35.95 -9.12
C GLN A 41 -14.92 -36.95 -8.00
N PHE A 42 -15.92 -37.35 -7.21
CA PHE A 42 -15.79 -38.39 -6.19
C PHE A 42 -15.49 -39.77 -6.79
N LEU A 43 -16.14 -40.12 -7.91
CA LEU A 43 -15.88 -41.37 -8.66
C LEU A 43 -14.51 -41.39 -9.36
N LYS A 44 -13.88 -40.22 -9.60
CA LYS A 44 -12.50 -40.13 -10.12
C LYS A 44 -11.43 -40.14 -9.02
N GLY A 45 -11.83 -39.98 -7.75
CA GLY A 45 -10.92 -39.90 -6.61
C GLY A 45 -10.83 -41.17 -5.76
N GLY A 46 -11.49 -42.26 -6.15
CA GLY A 46 -11.67 -43.43 -5.30
C GLY A 46 -11.56 -44.77 -6.03
N THR A 47 -10.42 -45.04 -6.70
CA THR A 47 -9.99 -46.40 -7.05
C THR A 47 -8.48 -46.45 -7.30
N ALA A 48 -7.70 -46.76 -6.25
CA ALA A 48 -6.37 -47.35 -6.40
C ALA A 48 -6.08 -48.25 -5.18
N GLY A 49 -6.24 -49.56 -5.38
CA GLY A 49 -5.99 -50.61 -4.40
C GLY A 49 -5.88 -52.00 -5.05
N ALA A 50 -4.66 -52.30 -5.52
CA ALA A 50 -3.98 -53.61 -5.70
C ALA A 50 -4.65 -54.80 -6.46
N ALA A 51 -4.02 -55.21 -7.57
CA ALA A 51 -3.33 -56.51 -7.80
C ALA A 51 -3.28 -56.85 -9.32
N GLY A 52 -2.11 -56.99 -9.94
CA GLY A 52 -1.66 -58.30 -10.42
C GLY A 52 -0.96 -58.28 -11.80
N LEU A 53 0.36 -58.50 -11.78
CA LEU A 53 1.29 -59.12 -12.76
C LEU A 53 1.06 -59.11 -14.29
N ALA A 54 2.13 -58.65 -14.96
CA ALA A 54 2.76 -59.12 -16.21
C ALA A 54 2.06 -58.89 -17.57
N LEU A 55 2.73 -58.12 -18.44
CA LEU A 55 3.22 -58.59 -19.75
C LEU A 55 4.22 -57.56 -20.33
N ALA A 56 5.33 -58.07 -20.86
CA ALA A 56 6.42 -57.31 -21.47
C ALA A 56 6.01 -56.69 -22.82
N GLY A 57 6.52 -55.49 -23.13
CA GLY A 57 6.45 -54.90 -24.47
C GLY A 57 6.95 -53.44 -24.51
N PRO A 58 7.65 -53.00 -25.57
CA PRO A 58 8.71 -52.01 -25.47
C PRO A 58 8.23 -50.60 -25.80
N TRP A 59 7.98 -49.78 -24.77
CA TRP A 59 7.86 -48.32 -24.93
C TRP A 59 8.99 -47.64 -24.17
N SER A 60 10.20 -47.91 -24.62
CA SER A 60 11.36 -47.04 -24.46
C SER A 60 11.20 -45.82 -25.37
N LEU A 61 10.27 -44.91 -25.04
CA LEU A 61 10.21 -43.54 -25.54
C LEU A 61 9.56 -42.63 -24.48
N ALA A 62 10.26 -42.48 -23.37
CA ALA A 62 10.23 -41.26 -22.59
C ALA A 62 11.64 -41.10 -22.03
N GLN A 63 12.58 -40.81 -22.92
CA GLN A 63 13.82 -40.16 -22.49
C GLN A 63 13.42 -39.00 -21.61
N ALA A 64 13.96 -39.03 -20.40
CA ALA A 64 13.92 -37.94 -19.45
C ALA A 64 14.26 -36.63 -20.17
N ALA A 65 13.23 -35.87 -20.54
CA ALA A 65 13.35 -34.43 -20.44
C ALA A 65 13.54 -34.20 -18.94
N PHE A 66 14.78 -33.94 -18.52
CA PHE A 66 14.98 -33.15 -17.32
C PHE A 66 14.06 -31.94 -17.48
N ALA A 67 12.94 -31.90 -16.75
CA ALA A 67 12.04 -30.75 -16.81
C ALA A 67 12.91 -29.53 -16.50
N ALA A 68 13.09 -28.66 -17.49
CA ALA A 68 13.94 -27.49 -17.34
C ALA A 68 13.44 -26.74 -16.10
N THR A 69 14.35 -26.36 -15.20
CA THR A 69 13.95 -25.60 -14.01
C THR A 69 13.30 -24.29 -14.48
N PRO A 70 12.07 -23.97 -14.02
CA PRO A 70 11.41 -22.74 -14.45
C PRO A 70 12.27 -21.50 -14.17
N ARG A 71 12.39 -20.62 -15.16
CA ARG A 71 13.10 -19.34 -15.02
C ARG A 71 12.10 -18.26 -14.66
N ILE A 72 12.03 -17.91 -13.38
CA ILE A 72 11.12 -16.88 -12.88
C ILE A 72 11.93 -15.66 -12.45
N GLY A 73 11.62 -14.52 -13.07
CA GLY A 73 12.21 -13.22 -12.73
C GLY A 73 11.23 -12.37 -11.93
N ILE A 74 11.69 -11.75 -10.85
CA ILE A 74 10.91 -10.78 -10.06
C ILE A 74 11.63 -9.45 -10.11
N ILE A 75 10.94 -8.38 -10.52
CA ILE A 75 11.52 -7.05 -10.68
C ILE A 75 11.09 -6.16 -9.51
N GLY A 76 12.04 -5.84 -8.64
CA GLY A 76 11.90 -5.05 -7.41
C GLY A 76 12.02 -5.91 -6.15
N ALA A 77 12.89 -5.50 -5.22
CA ALA A 77 13.04 -6.08 -3.87
C ALA A 77 12.38 -5.21 -2.78
N GLY A 78 11.27 -4.57 -3.13
CA GLY A 78 10.30 -4.12 -2.13
C GLY A 78 9.53 -5.30 -1.54
N ILE A 79 8.70 -5.03 -0.53
CA ILE A 79 7.95 -6.08 0.18
C ILE A 79 7.11 -6.97 -0.74
N SER A 80 6.61 -6.43 -1.87
CA SER A 80 5.83 -7.19 -2.84
C SER A 80 6.66 -8.26 -3.56
N GLY A 81 7.80 -7.87 -4.15
CA GLY A 81 8.68 -8.83 -4.82
C GLY A 81 9.28 -9.85 -3.87
N LEU A 82 9.65 -9.44 -2.66
CA LEU A 82 10.17 -10.33 -1.63
C LEU A 82 9.11 -11.33 -1.14
N THR A 83 7.87 -10.89 -0.93
CA THR A 83 6.77 -11.80 -0.57
C THR A 83 6.44 -12.76 -1.70
N ALA A 84 6.52 -12.31 -2.96
CA ALA A 84 6.35 -13.18 -4.12
C ALA A 84 7.45 -14.27 -4.18
N ALA A 85 8.72 -13.88 -4.02
CA ALA A 85 9.85 -14.80 -3.98
C ALA A 85 9.72 -15.82 -2.85
N LEU A 86 9.39 -15.35 -1.64
CA LEU A 86 9.18 -16.19 -0.47
C LEU A 86 8.03 -17.19 -0.68
N THR A 87 6.92 -16.74 -1.30
CA THR A 87 5.77 -17.61 -1.59
C THR A 87 6.12 -18.72 -2.60
N LEU A 88 6.92 -18.40 -3.63
CA LEU A 88 7.40 -19.40 -4.60
C LEU A 88 8.37 -20.38 -3.92
N GLN A 89 9.30 -19.87 -3.11
CA GLN A 89 10.27 -20.66 -2.36
C GLN A 89 9.59 -21.63 -1.40
N ASP A 90 8.57 -21.19 -0.65
CA ASP A 90 7.79 -22.04 0.25
C ASP A 90 7.10 -23.20 -0.49
N ALA A 91 6.83 -23.02 -1.79
CA ALA A 91 6.30 -24.05 -2.67
C ALA A 91 7.38 -24.86 -3.41
N GLY A 92 8.66 -24.66 -3.08
CA GLY A 92 9.80 -25.35 -3.69
C GLY A 92 10.18 -24.85 -5.09
N ILE A 93 9.68 -23.68 -5.52
CA ILE A 93 9.96 -23.09 -6.82
C ILE A 93 10.94 -21.92 -6.66
N ARG A 94 12.03 -21.94 -7.43
CA ARG A 94 13.06 -20.90 -7.38
C ARG A 94 12.70 -19.72 -8.28
N ALA A 95 13.03 -18.51 -7.81
CA ALA A 95 12.90 -17.27 -8.54
C ALA A 95 14.06 -16.33 -8.18
N ILE A 96 14.48 -15.51 -9.14
CA ILE A 96 15.54 -14.51 -8.92
C ILE A 96 14.90 -13.13 -8.81
N VAL A 97 15.21 -12.41 -7.75
CA VAL A 97 14.77 -11.02 -7.54
C VAL A 97 15.87 -10.08 -8.03
N TYR A 98 15.52 -9.13 -8.90
CA TYR A 98 16.39 -8.06 -9.37
C TYR A 98 15.95 -6.73 -8.76
N GLU A 99 16.88 -6.02 -8.13
CA GLU A 99 16.65 -4.74 -7.47
C GLU A 99 17.53 -3.66 -8.10
N ALA A 100 16.93 -2.52 -8.42
CA ALA A 100 17.62 -1.41 -9.07
C ALA A 100 18.60 -0.72 -8.12
N SER A 101 18.22 -0.57 -6.86
CA SER A 101 19.01 0.02 -5.79
C SER A 101 20.05 -0.95 -5.22
N THR A 102 20.98 -0.43 -4.42
CA THR A 102 21.82 -1.23 -3.52
C THR A 102 21.13 -1.53 -2.18
N ARG A 103 19.94 -0.96 -1.94
CA ARG A 103 19.14 -1.13 -0.72
C ARG A 103 17.90 -2.00 -0.97
N ILE A 104 17.60 -2.87 -0.01
CA ILE A 104 16.38 -3.69 0.02
C ILE A 104 15.24 -2.93 0.71
N GLY A 105 13.99 -3.17 0.30
CA GLY A 105 12.80 -2.71 1.01
C GLY A 105 11.96 -1.67 0.25
N GLY A 106 12.50 -1.00 -0.76
CA GLY A 106 11.77 0.00 -1.54
C GLY A 106 11.23 1.12 -0.65
N ARG A 107 9.90 1.29 -0.59
CA ARG A 107 9.21 2.26 0.28
C ARG A 107 9.13 1.86 1.76
N MET A 108 9.75 0.76 2.17
CA MET A 108 10.06 0.49 3.57
C MET A 108 11.52 0.88 3.78
N HIS A 109 11.75 2.04 4.39
CA HIS A 109 13.06 2.68 4.51
C HIS A 109 13.14 3.40 5.84
N SER A 110 14.05 2.96 6.71
CA SER A 110 14.13 3.42 8.10
C SER A 110 15.45 4.12 8.37
N ASP A 111 15.42 5.22 9.13
CA ASP A 111 16.60 5.78 9.80
C ASP A 111 16.67 5.19 11.21
N SER A 112 17.62 4.28 11.42
CA SER A 112 17.80 3.60 12.70
C SER A 112 19.21 3.04 12.81
N PRO A 113 19.78 2.95 14.03
CA PRO A 113 21.07 2.27 14.25
C PRO A 113 21.09 0.81 13.81
N ILE A 114 19.93 0.16 13.68
CA ILE A 114 19.81 -1.24 13.28
C ILE A 114 19.86 -1.39 11.74
N THR A 115 19.23 -0.47 11.01
CA THR A 115 19.09 -0.56 9.55
C THR A 115 20.17 0.21 8.80
N ASN A 116 20.78 1.21 9.44
CA ASN A 116 21.86 1.97 8.84
C ASN A 116 23.18 1.15 8.85
N PRO A 117 23.87 0.98 7.70
CA PRO A 117 25.04 0.10 7.60
C PRO A 117 26.21 0.43 8.55
N ASN A 118 26.33 1.68 8.97
CA ASN A 118 27.39 2.16 9.88
C ASN A 118 26.96 2.15 11.36
N GLY A 119 25.78 1.63 11.68
CA GLY A 119 25.23 1.63 13.04
C GLY A 119 24.84 3.01 13.57
N SER A 120 24.80 4.04 12.71
CA SER A 120 24.43 5.40 13.11
C SER A 120 22.92 5.63 13.02
N SER A 121 22.43 6.72 13.61
CA SER A 121 21.14 7.31 13.28
C SER A 121 21.30 8.82 13.21
N THR A 122 20.46 9.49 12.42
CA THR A 122 20.40 10.95 12.45
C THR A 122 19.97 11.47 13.83
N TRP A 123 19.23 10.67 14.59
CA TRP A 123 18.54 11.11 15.80
C TRP A 123 19.36 10.90 17.06
N ALA A 124 19.24 11.85 18.01
CA ALA A 124 19.73 11.65 19.36
C ALA A 124 19.00 10.47 20.03
N ASN A 125 19.63 9.89 21.05
CA ASN A 125 19.07 8.79 21.84
C ASN A 125 18.75 7.52 21.04
N ALA A 126 19.37 7.34 19.87
CA ALA A 126 19.17 6.17 19.02
C ALA A 126 17.70 5.94 18.63
N GLN A 127 16.90 7.02 18.55
CA GLN A 127 15.51 6.94 18.11
C GLN A 127 15.44 6.52 16.63
N THR A 128 14.37 5.83 16.28
CA THR A 128 14.08 5.35 14.92
C THR A 128 13.06 6.29 14.27
N SER A 129 13.24 6.55 12.98
CA SER A 129 12.15 7.07 12.15
C SER A 129 12.08 6.37 10.81
N GLU A 130 11.00 6.61 10.07
CA GLU A 130 10.79 6.05 8.73
C GLU A 130 10.91 7.17 7.70
N TRP A 131 11.77 6.97 6.70
CA TRP A 131 11.81 7.85 5.54
C TRP A 131 10.54 7.73 4.71
N CYS A 132 9.90 6.54 4.71
CA CYS A 132 8.72 6.25 3.90
C CYS A 132 7.63 5.57 4.74
N GLY A 133 7.17 4.38 4.34
CA GLY A 133 6.03 3.68 4.94
C GLY A 133 6.27 3.30 6.41
N GLU A 134 5.38 3.76 7.29
CA GLU A 134 5.58 3.73 8.74
C GLU A 134 4.53 2.93 9.49
N LEU A 135 3.26 3.13 9.16
CA LEU A 135 2.15 2.70 10.01
C LEU A 135 1.55 1.38 9.51
N ILE A 136 1.26 0.48 10.45
CA ILE A 136 0.69 -0.85 10.20
C ILE A 136 -0.60 -0.99 11.01
N ASP A 137 -1.73 -1.04 10.32
CA ASP A 137 -3.01 -1.29 10.95
C ASP A 137 -3.12 -2.67 11.57
N GLN A 138 -4.01 -2.78 12.55
CA GLN A 138 -4.43 -4.08 13.07
C GLN A 138 -5.06 -4.99 11.99
N GLY A 139 -5.58 -4.39 10.92
CA GLY A 139 -6.15 -5.08 9.76
C GLY A 139 -5.11 -5.70 8.82
N HIS A 140 -3.85 -5.27 8.87
CA HIS A 140 -2.77 -5.67 7.95
C HIS A 140 -2.23 -7.07 8.25
N LYS A 141 -3.05 -8.10 7.96
CA LYS A 141 -2.79 -9.48 8.36
C LYS A 141 -1.60 -10.10 7.66
N THR A 142 -1.25 -9.69 6.44
CA THR A 142 -0.12 -10.26 5.71
C THR A 142 1.19 -9.76 6.28
N ILE A 143 1.35 -8.44 6.44
CA ILE A 143 2.54 -7.84 7.05
C ILE A 143 2.75 -8.34 8.49
N LEU A 144 1.69 -8.35 9.32
CA LEU A 144 1.80 -8.82 10.70
C LEU A 144 2.18 -10.30 10.79
N ARG A 145 1.66 -11.16 9.89
CA ARG A 145 2.06 -12.58 9.83
C ARG A 145 3.49 -12.76 9.36
N LEU A 146 3.97 -11.93 8.43
CA LEU A 146 5.37 -11.95 8.01
C LEU A 146 6.29 -11.50 9.16
N ALA A 147 5.97 -10.41 9.85
CA ALA A 147 6.71 -9.98 11.04
C ALA A 147 6.76 -11.09 12.10
N GLN A 148 5.62 -11.72 12.40
CA GLN A 148 5.56 -12.87 13.32
C GLN A 148 6.41 -14.05 12.84
N ARG A 149 6.33 -14.42 11.55
CA ARG A 149 7.09 -15.53 10.96
C ARG A 149 8.60 -15.36 11.17
N PHE A 150 9.09 -14.13 11.05
CA PHE A 150 10.52 -13.82 11.19
C PHE A 150 10.91 -13.34 12.60
N GLY A 151 10.01 -13.46 13.58
CA GLY A 151 10.31 -13.08 14.96
C GLY A 151 10.56 -11.59 15.17
N LEU A 152 10.04 -10.73 14.29
CA LEU A 152 10.17 -9.28 14.42
C LEU A 152 9.08 -8.74 15.35
N THR A 153 9.51 -8.14 16.45
CA THR A 153 8.60 -7.50 17.42
C THR A 153 7.93 -6.29 16.80
N THR A 154 6.60 -6.22 16.92
CA THR A 154 5.84 -4.99 16.71
C THR A 154 5.47 -4.36 18.04
N VAL A 155 5.36 -3.03 18.07
CA VAL A 155 4.88 -2.29 19.25
C VAL A 155 3.59 -1.56 18.93
N ASN A 156 2.73 -1.44 19.94
CA ASN A 156 1.42 -0.82 19.85
C ASN A 156 1.52 0.68 20.12
N LEU A 157 1.47 1.48 19.05
CA LEU A 157 1.62 2.93 19.08
C LEU A 157 0.51 3.62 19.88
N LEU A 158 -0.74 3.13 19.76
CA LEU A 158 -1.88 3.63 20.52
C LEU A 158 -1.72 3.42 22.04
N ALA A 159 -1.02 2.36 22.45
CA ALA A 159 -0.72 2.14 23.87
C ALA A 159 0.49 2.97 24.36
N GLY A 160 1.28 3.52 23.44
CA GLY A 160 2.39 4.43 23.76
C GLY A 160 2.00 5.90 23.76
N GLU A 161 0.75 6.21 23.40
CA GLU A 161 0.20 7.56 23.52
C GLU A 161 -0.14 7.87 24.99
N PRO A 162 -0.01 9.14 25.41
CA PRO A 162 -0.43 9.53 26.75
C PRO A 162 -1.92 9.24 27.00
N ASN A 163 -2.28 8.87 28.23
CA ASN A 163 -3.68 8.61 28.54
C ASN A 163 -4.52 9.90 28.44
N GLY A 164 -5.65 9.83 27.73
CA GLY A 164 -6.53 10.98 27.48
C GLY A 164 -5.94 12.00 26.50
N SER A 165 -5.00 11.57 25.64
CA SER A 165 -4.54 12.40 24.54
C SER A 165 -5.41 12.27 23.29
N ASP A 166 -5.51 13.35 22.53
CA ASP A 166 -6.25 13.41 21.27
C ASP A 166 -5.46 14.19 20.21
N ASP A 167 -5.93 14.09 18.96
CA ASP A 167 -5.45 14.88 17.83
C ASP A 167 -5.76 16.37 18.05
N THR A 168 -4.93 17.24 17.48
CA THR A 168 -5.10 18.70 17.54
C THR A 168 -5.54 19.25 16.18
N TYR A 169 -6.70 19.90 16.11
CA TYR A 169 -7.16 20.56 14.88
C TYR A 169 -7.08 22.08 15.03
N TYR A 170 -6.50 22.77 14.06
CA TYR A 170 -6.35 24.23 14.07
C TYR A 170 -6.64 24.82 12.69
N PHE A 171 -7.79 25.47 12.54
CA PHE A 171 -8.24 26.02 11.27
C PHE A 171 -8.76 27.44 11.46
N PHE A 172 -8.60 28.28 10.44
CA PHE A 172 -9.06 29.67 10.47
C PHE A 172 -8.54 30.44 11.70
N ASN A 173 -7.30 30.15 12.09
CA ASN A 173 -6.64 30.75 13.25
C ASN A 173 -7.37 30.50 14.59
N GLN A 174 -8.05 29.36 14.72
CA GLN A 174 -8.71 28.91 15.94
C GLN A 174 -8.54 27.40 16.12
N TYR A 175 -8.49 26.95 17.38
CA TYR A 175 -8.60 25.52 17.66
C TYR A 175 -9.99 25.03 17.30
N TYR A 176 -10.05 23.84 16.71
CA TYR A 176 -11.26 23.13 16.38
C TYR A 176 -11.37 21.88 17.26
N PRO A 177 -12.06 21.97 18.41
CA PRO A 177 -12.15 20.87 19.36
C PRO A 177 -12.71 19.56 18.79
N LYS A 178 -12.21 18.43 19.31
CA LYS A 178 -12.63 17.08 18.85
C LYS A 178 -14.12 16.81 19.08
N ASP A 179 -14.69 17.29 20.17
CA ASP A 179 -16.13 17.19 20.47
C ASP A 179 -16.99 17.99 19.48
N GLN A 180 -16.50 19.16 19.06
CA GLN A 180 -17.12 19.92 17.98
C GLN A 180 -16.99 19.18 16.64
N ALA A 181 -15.83 18.58 16.34
CA ALA A 181 -15.64 17.74 15.17
C ALA A 181 -16.60 16.54 15.15
N ASP A 182 -16.79 15.87 16.29
CA ASP A 182 -17.75 14.78 16.43
C ASP A 182 -19.19 15.23 16.14
N SER A 183 -19.55 16.42 16.61
CA SER A 183 -20.87 17.01 16.40
C SER A 183 -21.09 17.42 14.93
N ASP A 184 -20.10 18.08 14.32
CA ASP A 184 -20.16 18.53 12.92
C ASP A 184 -20.12 17.36 11.93
N PHE A 185 -19.52 16.23 12.32
CA PHE A 185 -19.49 15.02 11.50
C PHE A 185 -20.86 14.33 11.44
N GLN A 186 -21.74 14.55 12.41
CA GLN A 186 -23.04 13.87 12.47
C GLN A 186 -23.91 14.06 11.21
N PRO A 187 -24.11 15.27 10.66
CA PRO A 187 -24.80 15.46 9.38
C PRO A 187 -24.02 14.88 8.19
N VAL A 188 -22.69 14.94 8.21
CA VAL A 188 -21.81 14.39 7.15
C VAL A 188 -21.95 12.86 7.08
N HIS A 189 -21.99 12.20 8.23
CA HIS A 189 -22.14 10.75 8.34
C HIS A 189 -23.39 10.25 7.61
N ASN A 190 -24.53 10.95 7.75
CA ASN A 190 -25.78 10.54 7.10
C ASN A 190 -25.66 10.58 5.57
N ALA A 191 -25.07 11.66 5.03
CA ALA A 191 -24.82 11.78 3.58
C ALA A 191 -23.85 10.70 3.10
N LEU A 192 -22.79 10.47 3.85
CA LEU A 192 -21.78 9.45 3.59
C LEU A 192 -22.35 8.04 3.56
N GLN A 193 -23.21 7.66 4.51
CA GLN A 193 -23.83 6.33 4.52
C GLN A 193 -24.75 6.11 3.31
N GLY A 194 -25.47 7.14 2.86
CA GLY A 194 -26.24 7.09 1.62
C GLY A 194 -25.35 6.83 0.41
N ASP A 195 -24.22 7.53 0.33
CA ASP A 195 -23.26 7.38 -0.77
C ASP A 195 -22.56 6.00 -0.75
N VAL A 196 -22.22 5.45 0.43
CA VAL A 196 -21.69 4.08 0.59
C VAL A 196 -22.69 3.04 0.06
N GLN A 197 -23.97 3.17 0.40
CA GLN A 197 -25.01 2.26 -0.07
C GLN A 197 -25.23 2.37 -1.58
N ALA A 198 -25.23 3.60 -2.11
CA ALA A 198 -25.41 3.85 -3.53
C ALA A 198 -24.23 3.32 -4.37
N ALA A 199 -23.00 3.50 -3.88
CA ALA A 199 -21.80 3.02 -4.55
C ALA A 199 -21.67 1.49 -4.52
N SER A 200 -22.09 0.85 -3.42
CA SER A 200 -21.62 -0.49 -3.06
C SER A 200 -20.09 -0.56 -2.98
N TYR A 201 -19.52 -1.73 -2.73
CA TYR A 201 -18.07 -1.92 -2.79
C TYR A 201 -17.65 -3.28 -3.32
N PRO A 202 -16.54 -3.33 -4.08
CA PRO A 202 -15.80 -2.19 -4.63
C PRO A 202 -16.42 -1.71 -5.96
N THR A 203 -16.39 -0.40 -6.23
CA THR A 203 -16.48 0.09 -7.61
C THR A 203 -15.19 -0.24 -8.34
N THR A 204 -15.29 -0.83 -9.52
CA THR A 204 -14.18 -1.26 -10.39
C THR A 204 -14.64 -1.19 -11.85
N TYR A 205 -13.73 -1.44 -12.78
CA TYR A 205 -14.06 -1.49 -14.21
C TYR A 205 -15.09 -2.58 -14.58
N LEU A 206 -15.21 -3.64 -13.78
CA LEU A 206 -16.18 -4.73 -14.01
C LEU A 206 -17.39 -4.72 -13.09
N ILE A 207 -17.23 -4.18 -11.88
CA ILE A 207 -18.23 -4.20 -10.83
C ILE A 207 -18.49 -2.77 -10.43
N ASN A 208 -19.62 -2.20 -10.82
CA ASN A 208 -20.00 -0.85 -10.47
C ASN A 208 -21.52 -0.71 -10.44
N THR A 209 -21.98 0.36 -9.80
CA THR A 209 -23.38 0.78 -9.78
C THR A 209 -23.48 2.19 -10.40
N PRO A 210 -24.67 2.65 -10.79
CA PRO A 210 -24.86 4.05 -11.20
C PRO A 210 -24.39 5.05 -10.12
N GLY A 211 -24.61 4.74 -8.84
CA GLY A 211 -24.12 5.56 -7.73
C GLY A 211 -22.59 5.58 -7.62
N GLY A 212 -21.94 4.42 -7.82
CA GLY A 212 -20.48 4.31 -7.81
C GLY A 212 -19.86 5.08 -8.97
N ILE A 213 -20.43 5.00 -10.18
CA ILE A 213 -19.97 5.79 -11.34
C ILE A 213 -20.17 7.29 -11.10
N ALA A 214 -21.31 7.69 -10.53
CA ALA A 214 -21.58 9.11 -10.25
C ALA A 214 -20.59 9.70 -9.23
N LEU A 215 -20.27 8.94 -8.18
CA LEU A 215 -19.25 9.33 -7.19
C LEU A 215 -17.84 9.26 -7.78
N ASP A 216 -17.56 8.31 -8.67
CA ASP A 216 -16.24 8.24 -9.31
C ASP A 216 -15.99 9.41 -10.25
N ASN A 217 -17.03 9.91 -10.92
CA ASN A 217 -16.99 11.11 -11.74
C ASN A 217 -17.10 12.42 -10.95
N MET A 218 -17.11 12.35 -9.62
CA MET A 218 -17.09 13.49 -8.71
C MET A 218 -15.70 13.58 -8.07
N SER A 219 -15.15 14.79 -7.94
CA SER A 219 -13.93 14.97 -7.17
C SER A 219 -14.20 14.86 -5.66
N ALA A 220 -13.21 14.48 -4.86
CA ALA A 220 -13.32 14.53 -3.40
C ALA A 220 -13.59 15.96 -2.91
N TYR A 221 -13.01 16.96 -3.58
CA TYR A 221 -13.28 18.39 -3.34
C TYR A 221 -14.78 18.72 -3.51
N ASP A 222 -15.36 18.35 -4.66
CA ASP A 222 -16.78 18.61 -4.95
C ASP A 222 -17.69 17.86 -3.97
N TRP A 223 -17.27 16.69 -3.51
CA TRP A 223 -17.99 15.95 -2.48
C TRP A 223 -18.02 16.73 -1.17
N ILE A 224 -16.89 17.27 -0.72
CA ILE A 224 -16.80 18.11 0.49
C ILE A 224 -17.71 19.34 0.34
N GLU A 225 -17.62 20.06 -0.77
CA GLU A 225 -18.46 21.25 -1.04
C GLU A 225 -19.97 20.95 -0.98
N ARG A 226 -20.38 19.76 -1.45
CA ARG A 226 -21.81 19.39 -1.54
C ARG A 226 -22.36 18.74 -0.30
N LYS A 227 -21.55 17.97 0.42
CA LYS A 227 -22.02 17.05 1.47
C LYS A 227 -21.64 17.49 2.88
N VAL A 228 -20.65 18.36 3.02
CA VAL A 228 -20.23 18.91 4.31
C VAL A 228 -20.90 20.27 4.52
N PRO A 229 -21.64 20.49 5.62
CA PRO A 229 -22.18 21.80 5.94
C PRO A 229 -21.08 22.87 5.93
N GLY A 230 -21.26 23.90 5.10
CA GLY A 230 -20.28 24.98 4.90
C GLY A 230 -19.13 24.67 3.93
N GLY A 231 -19.01 23.45 3.41
CA GLY A 231 -17.93 23.05 2.49
C GLY A 231 -16.56 23.36 3.07
N HIS A 232 -15.61 23.78 2.24
CA HIS A 232 -14.27 24.20 2.67
C HIS A 232 -14.27 25.50 3.49
N LYS A 233 -15.42 26.15 3.73
CA LYS A 233 -15.51 27.30 4.65
C LYS A 233 -15.81 26.88 6.09
N SER A 234 -16.00 25.58 6.36
CA SER A 234 -16.16 25.06 7.71
C SER A 234 -14.90 24.30 8.18
N PRO A 235 -14.63 24.24 9.50
CA PRO A 235 -13.51 23.47 10.03
C PRO A 235 -13.57 21.98 9.67
N MET A 236 -14.76 21.37 9.65
CA MET A 236 -14.95 19.99 9.20
C MET A 236 -14.54 19.80 7.72
N GLY A 237 -14.90 20.75 6.84
CA GLY A 237 -14.50 20.69 5.45
C GLY A 237 -12.98 20.83 5.27
N GLN A 238 -12.34 21.74 6.00
CA GLN A 238 -10.88 21.88 6.00
C GLN A 238 -10.17 20.65 6.58
N LEU A 239 -10.71 20.05 7.64
CA LEU A 239 -10.17 18.83 8.22
C LEU A 239 -10.18 17.66 7.22
N LEU A 240 -11.28 17.49 6.49
CA LEU A 240 -11.37 16.48 5.43
C LEU A 240 -10.47 16.82 4.24
N GLU A 241 -10.36 18.09 3.84
CA GLU A 241 -9.43 18.50 2.78
C GLU A 241 -7.99 18.09 3.12
N VAL A 242 -7.50 18.48 4.30
CA VAL A 242 -6.15 18.17 4.75
C VAL A 242 -5.93 16.66 4.82
N ALA A 243 -6.82 15.93 5.51
CA ALA A 243 -6.68 14.48 5.68
C ALA A 243 -6.66 13.70 4.36
N TYR A 244 -7.57 14.01 3.44
CA TYR A 244 -7.64 13.28 2.17
C TYR A 244 -6.58 13.73 1.17
N ASN A 245 -6.06 14.96 1.30
CA ASN A 245 -4.89 15.38 0.53
C ASN A 245 -3.63 14.60 0.95
N ILE A 246 -3.32 14.52 2.26
CA ILE A 246 -2.13 13.83 2.75
C ILE A 246 -2.21 12.30 2.60
N GLU A 247 -3.38 11.70 2.75
CA GLU A 247 -3.55 10.24 2.67
C GLU A 247 -3.14 9.72 1.28
N TYR A 248 -3.56 10.43 0.23
CA TYR A 248 -3.29 10.04 -1.16
C TYR A 248 -2.14 10.82 -1.80
N GLY A 249 -1.61 11.85 -1.12
CA GLY A 249 -0.57 12.74 -1.63
C GLY A 249 -1.01 13.51 -2.88
N ALA A 250 -2.27 13.92 -2.95
CA ALA A 250 -2.82 14.55 -4.15
C ALA A 250 -3.91 15.56 -3.80
N GLU A 251 -4.11 16.56 -4.64
CA GLU A 251 -5.20 17.51 -4.46
C GLU A 251 -6.56 16.81 -4.54
N THR A 252 -7.48 17.13 -3.64
CA THR A 252 -8.83 16.52 -3.61
C THR A 252 -9.64 16.82 -4.87
N THR A 253 -9.25 17.83 -5.65
CA THR A 253 -9.79 18.17 -6.97
C THR A 253 -9.43 17.14 -8.05
N ASP A 254 -8.30 16.44 -7.90
CA ASP A 254 -7.85 15.39 -8.83
C ASP A 254 -8.36 14.00 -8.44
N GLN A 255 -8.67 13.82 -7.15
CA GLN A 255 -9.05 12.54 -6.57
C GLN A 255 -10.53 12.22 -6.81
N SER A 256 -10.84 10.95 -7.09
CA SER A 256 -12.22 10.46 -7.09
C SER A 256 -12.84 10.57 -5.69
N ALA A 257 -14.10 11.01 -5.58
CA ALA A 257 -14.81 11.08 -4.30
C ALA A 257 -14.92 9.70 -3.62
N LEU A 258 -14.82 8.61 -4.38
CA LEU A 258 -14.80 7.25 -3.83
C LEU A 258 -13.61 6.98 -2.90
N ASN A 259 -12.48 7.67 -3.07
CA ASN A 259 -11.36 7.58 -2.13
C ASN A 259 -11.80 7.99 -0.72
N LEU A 260 -12.50 9.13 -0.61
CA LEU A 260 -13.07 9.61 0.64
C LEU A 260 -14.20 8.71 1.13
N VAL A 261 -15.16 8.40 0.27
CA VAL A 261 -16.36 7.64 0.65
C VAL A 261 -16.01 6.25 1.18
N TYR A 262 -15.07 5.55 0.54
CA TYR A 262 -14.69 4.20 0.97
C TYR A 262 -13.82 4.18 2.21
N LEU A 263 -12.86 5.11 2.34
CA LEU A 263 -12.01 5.14 3.53
C LEU A 263 -12.79 5.57 4.76
N LEU A 264 -13.62 6.62 4.65
CA LEU A 264 -14.38 7.15 5.78
C LEU A 264 -15.61 6.28 6.12
N GLY A 265 -16.33 5.84 5.09
CA GLY A 265 -17.72 5.41 5.21
C GLY A 265 -17.94 4.05 5.87
N TYR A 266 -16.99 3.11 5.77
CA TYR A 266 -17.19 1.74 6.26
C TYR A 266 -17.00 1.55 7.76
N SER A 267 -16.44 2.53 8.48
CA SER A 267 -16.25 2.45 9.93
C SER A 267 -16.60 3.73 10.68
N ALA A 268 -17.17 4.72 9.99
CA ALA A 268 -17.71 5.91 10.61
C ALA A 268 -18.80 5.56 11.66
N LYS A 269 -18.64 6.09 12.87
CA LYS A 269 -19.64 5.98 13.94
C LYS A 269 -20.17 7.38 14.29
N PRO A 270 -21.50 7.57 14.36
CA PRO A 270 -22.11 8.74 14.98
C PRO A 270 -21.50 9.03 16.35
N GLY A 271 -21.08 10.28 16.60
CA GLY A 271 -20.50 10.72 17.88
C GLY A 271 -19.09 10.20 18.19
N ASN A 272 -18.41 9.55 17.24
CA ASN A 272 -16.98 9.26 17.34
C ASN A 272 -16.36 9.30 15.93
N PHE A 273 -16.06 10.52 15.48
CA PHE A 273 -15.38 10.79 14.22
C PHE A 273 -13.95 10.25 14.27
N ALA A 274 -13.68 9.32 13.37
CA ALA A 274 -12.34 8.79 13.08
C ALA A 274 -12.02 9.17 11.64
N ILE A 275 -11.06 10.09 11.47
CA ILE A 275 -10.79 10.80 10.22
C ILE A 275 -10.41 9.86 9.05
N PHE A 276 -9.82 8.71 9.35
CA PHE A 276 -9.46 7.65 8.38
C PHE A 276 -10.29 6.37 8.54
N GLY A 277 -11.47 6.48 9.15
CA GLY A 277 -12.44 5.39 9.29
C GLY A 277 -11.90 4.21 10.10
N ALA A 278 -11.59 3.10 9.42
CA ALA A 278 -11.18 1.85 10.05
C ALA A 278 -9.67 1.76 10.35
N SER A 279 -8.88 2.62 9.68
CA SER A 279 -7.44 2.71 9.86
C SER A 279 -7.14 3.12 11.30
N ASN A 280 -6.20 2.45 11.93
CA ASN A 280 -5.86 2.72 13.32
C ASN A 280 -4.36 2.77 13.60
N GLU A 281 -3.55 2.56 12.56
CA GLU A 281 -2.12 2.87 12.52
C GLU A 281 -1.34 2.27 13.69
N LYS A 282 -1.83 1.11 14.15
CA LYS A 282 -1.58 0.64 15.51
C LYS A 282 -0.14 0.20 15.74
N TYR A 283 0.55 -0.24 14.70
CA TYR A 283 1.83 -0.91 14.85
C TYR A 283 2.94 -0.30 13.98
N HIS A 284 4.16 -0.40 14.50
CA HIS A 284 5.39 -0.43 13.69
C HIS A 284 6.25 -1.64 14.10
N VAL A 285 7.27 -1.97 13.31
CA VAL A 285 8.32 -2.92 13.70
C VAL A 285 9.37 -2.21 14.55
N VAL A 286 9.71 -2.76 15.70
CA VAL A 286 10.74 -2.21 16.59
C VAL A 286 12.08 -2.11 15.84
N GLY A 287 12.69 -0.92 15.84
CA GLY A 287 13.97 -0.66 15.18
C GLY A 287 13.88 -0.40 13.68
N GLY A 288 12.67 -0.31 13.12
CA GLY A 288 12.42 0.09 11.74
C GLY A 288 11.70 -0.98 10.92
N ASN A 289 10.70 -0.58 10.14
CA ASN A 289 9.95 -1.43 9.23
C ASN A 289 10.85 -2.06 8.16
N GLN A 290 11.93 -1.39 7.75
CA GLN A 290 12.89 -1.91 6.77
C GLN A 290 13.49 -3.27 7.16
N ARG A 291 13.53 -3.60 8.46
CA ARG A 291 14.02 -4.91 8.93
C ARG A 291 13.22 -6.08 8.36
N LEU A 292 11.92 -5.91 8.09
CA LEU A 292 11.09 -6.99 7.54
C LEU A 292 11.52 -7.42 6.13
N PRO A 293 11.55 -6.54 5.12
CA PRO A 293 12.02 -6.92 3.80
C PRO A 293 13.49 -7.38 3.81
N GLU A 294 14.37 -6.79 4.62
CA GLU A 294 15.75 -7.28 4.75
C GLU A 294 15.81 -8.72 5.28
N THR A 295 15.04 -9.02 6.34
CA THR A 295 15.00 -10.37 6.92
C THR A 295 14.42 -11.39 5.95
N ILE A 296 13.42 -11.00 5.14
CA ILE A 296 12.93 -11.88 4.06
C ILE A 296 14.06 -12.15 3.06
N ALA A 297 14.73 -11.10 2.58
CA ALA A 297 15.79 -11.20 1.58
C ALA A 297 16.96 -12.10 2.03
N THR A 298 17.39 -12.02 3.30
CA THR A 298 18.45 -12.87 3.85
C THR A 298 18.03 -14.34 4.02
N ASN A 299 16.73 -14.62 4.04
CA ASN A 299 16.18 -15.99 4.16
C ASN A 299 15.73 -16.57 2.80
N LEU A 300 15.97 -15.86 1.69
CA LEU A 300 15.79 -16.42 0.36
C LEU A 300 16.96 -17.36 0.01
N VAL A 301 16.65 -18.47 -0.66
CA VAL A 301 17.63 -19.42 -1.17
C VAL A 301 18.44 -18.79 -2.30
N GLU A 302 17.76 -18.07 -3.20
CA GLU A 302 18.41 -17.29 -4.26
C GLU A 302 18.61 -15.86 -3.75
N PRO A 303 19.84 -15.35 -3.69
CA PRO A 303 20.10 -14.00 -3.21
C PRO A 303 19.51 -12.96 -4.15
N VAL A 304 19.13 -11.81 -3.57
CA VAL A 304 18.65 -10.66 -4.36
C VAL A 304 19.80 -10.06 -5.16
N ALA A 305 19.60 -9.86 -6.46
CA ALA A 305 20.54 -9.19 -7.35
C ALA A 305 20.32 -7.66 -7.30
N THR A 306 21.00 -6.98 -6.38
CA THR A 306 20.98 -5.51 -6.22
C THR A 306 21.84 -4.79 -7.26
N GLY A 307 21.50 -3.54 -7.59
CA GLY A 307 22.17 -2.74 -8.63
C GLY A 307 21.79 -3.13 -10.07
N TRP A 308 20.71 -3.90 -10.26
CA TRP A 308 20.18 -4.34 -11.55
C TRP A 308 18.90 -3.58 -11.89
N ARG A 309 19.03 -2.43 -12.56
CA ARG A 309 17.88 -1.61 -12.96
C ARG A 309 17.30 -2.11 -14.27
N MET A 310 16.05 -2.59 -14.26
CA MET A 310 15.35 -2.90 -15.51
C MET A 310 15.20 -1.64 -16.38
N THR A 311 15.50 -1.75 -17.66
CA THR A 311 15.34 -0.69 -18.67
C THR A 311 14.35 -1.05 -19.76
N ALA A 312 14.18 -2.35 -20.05
CA ALA A 312 13.21 -2.83 -21.02
C ALA A 312 12.68 -4.23 -20.72
N ILE A 313 11.48 -4.54 -21.22
CA ILE A 313 10.87 -5.88 -21.20
C ILE A 313 10.15 -6.15 -22.52
N GLY A 314 10.24 -7.39 -23.02
CA GLY A 314 9.49 -7.82 -24.19
C GLY A 314 9.60 -9.31 -24.48
N PHE A 315 8.87 -9.77 -25.48
CA PHE A 315 8.91 -11.16 -25.92
C PHE A 315 10.04 -11.42 -26.92
N ASN A 316 10.73 -12.54 -26.75
CA ASN A 316 11.57 -13.17 -27.77
C ASN A 316 10.71 -13.92 -28.79
N ARG A 317 11.33 -14.33 -29.91
CA ARG A 317 10.66 -15.12 -30.95
C ARG A 317 10.20 -16.50 -30.47
N ASP A 318 10.88 -17.06 -29.47
CA ASP A 318 10.55 -18.35 -28.85
C ASP A 318 9.45 -18.26 -27.78
N GLY A 319 8.90 -17.06 -27.54
CA GLY A 319 7.87 -16.81 -26.54
C GLY A 319 8.39 -16.59 -25.12
N SER A 320 9.70 -16.74 -24.88
CA SER A 320 10.31 -16.35 -23.60
C SER A 320 10.31 -14.82 -23.42
N ILE A 321 10.35 -14.38 -22.17
CA ILE A 321 10.36 -12.96 -21.83
C ILE A 321 11.82 -12.51 -21.68
N ALA A 322 12.26 -11.58 -22.52
CA ALA A 322 13.53 -10.89 -22.38
C ALA A 322 13.35 -9.65 -21.48
N VAL A 323 14.12 -9.58 -20.40
CA VAL A 323 14.27 -8.39 -19.56
C VAL A 323 15.68 -7.84 -19.73
N THR A 324 15.76 -6.55 -20.08
CA THR A 324 17.02 -5.82 -20.20
C THR A 324 17.25 -5.00 -18.93
N PHE A 325 18.46 -5.09 -18.41
CA PHE A 325 18.93 -4.39 -17.22
C PHE A 325 20.10 -3.48 -17.57
N SER A 326 20.26 -2.39 -16.81
CA SER A 326 21.53 -1.72 -16.59
C SER A 326 22.12 -2.23 -15.27
N ALA A 327 23.28 -2.86 -15.32
CA ALA A 327 24.01 -3.38 -14.16
C ALA A 327 25.47 -2.93 -14.24
N GLY A 328 25.94 -2.16 -13.27
CA GLY A 328 27.29 -1.55 -13.32
C GLY A 328 27.50 -0.64 -14.54
N GLY A 329 26.42 0.00 -15.02
CA GLY A 329 26.45 0.84 -16.23
C GLY A 329 26.45 0.07 -17.56
N GLN A 330 26.43 -1.27 -17.53
CA GLN A 330 26.42 -2.12 -18.72
C GLN A 330 25.04 -2.73 -18.95
N ALA A 331 24.67 -2.87 -20.22
CA ALA A 331 23.43 -3.54 -20.60
C ALA A 331 23.56 -5.07 -20.43
N ALA A 332 22.60 -5.68 -19.76
CA ALA A 332 22.52 -7.14 -19.59
C ALA A 332 21.11 -7.64 -19.88
N VAL A 333 20.97 -8.73 -20.65
CA VAL A 333 19.68 -9.36 -20.93
C VAL A 333 19.56 -10.67 -20.16
N ARG A 334 18.36 -10.94 -19.63
CA ARG A 334 17.98 -12.22 -19.01
C ARG A 334 16.65 -12.68 -19.58
N ASN A 335 16.55 -13.98 -19.83
CA ASN A 335 15.36 -14.61 -20.39
C ASN A 335 14.64 -15.42 -19.32
N PHE A 336 13.31 -15.27 -19.26
CA PHE A 336 12.45 -15.88 -18.27
C PHE A 336 11.23 -16.52 -18.92
N ASP A 337 10.66 -17.51 -18.24
CA ASP A 337 9.40 -18.15 -18.62
C ASP A 337 8.21 -17.43 -17.95
N ARG A 338 8.45 -16.81 -16.80
CA ARG A 338 7.50 -15.93 -16.09
C ARG A 338 8.22 -14.73 -15.50
N VAL A 339 7.58 -13.57 -15.52
CA VAL A 339 8.08 -12.37 -14.86
C VAL A 339 7.01 -11.79 -13.95
N ILE A 340 7.37 -11.40 -12.72
CA ILE A 340 6.52 -10.57 -11.86
C ILE A 340 7.11 -9.15 -11.82
N LEU A 341 6.34 -8.19 -12.31
CA LEU A 341 6.64 -6.76 -12.20
C LEU A 341 6.06 -6.23 -10.89
N THR A 342 6.92 -5.79 -9.96
CA THR A 342 6.50 -5.28 -8.63
C THR A 342 6.83 -3.80 -8.39
N LEU A 343 7.47 -3.18 -9.39
CA LEU A 343 7.74 -1.75 -9.44
C LEU A 343 6.45 -0.92 -9.66
N PRO A 344 6.37 0.31 -9.13
CA PRO A 344 5.22 1.18 -9.36
C PRO A 344 4.99 1.49 -10.84
N PHE A 345 3.73 1.70 -11.25
CA PHE A 345 3.42 2.18 -12.60
C PHE A 345 4.03 3.56 -12.92
N ALA A 346 4.25 4.40 -11.90
CA ALA A 346 5.00 5.65 -12.04
C ALA A 346 6.45 5.44 -12.54
N VAL A 347 7.06 4.29 -12.23
CA VAL A 347 8.37 3.89 -12.77
C VAL A 347 8.20 3.20 -14.11
N LEU A 348 7.31 2.21 -14.20
CA LEU A 348 7.14 1.40 -15.42
C LEU A 348 6.82 2.26 -16.66
N ARG A 349 6.02 3.33 -16.50
CA ARG A 349 5.69 4.27 -17.59
C ARG A 349 6.90 5.01 -18.17
N THR A 350 8.04 5.00 -17.49
CA THR A 350 9.32 5.58 -17.94
C THR A 350 10.23 4.58 -18.65
N LEU A 351 9.88 3.29 -18.66
CA LEU A 351 10.70 2.21 -19.21
C LEU A 351 10.19 1.74 -20.58
N ASN A 352 11.01 0.98 -21.30
CA ASN A 352 10.61 0.47 -22.62
C ASN A 352 9.94 -0.91 -22.51
N TYR A 353 8.61 -0.92 -22.56
CA TYR A 353 7.80 -2.15 -22.56
C TYR A 353 7.01 -2.34 -23.87
N ARG A 354 7.38 -1.64 -24.96
CA ARG A 354 6.64 -1.69 -26.24
C ARG A 354 6.56 -3.08 -26.87
N LYS A 355 7.51 -3.96 -26.54
CA LYS A 355 7.57 -5.35 -27.03
C LYS A 355 6.96 -6.35 -26.04
N ALA A 356 6.34 -5.89 -24.96
CA ALA A 356 5.70 -6.73 -23.95
C ALA A 356 4.24 -7.07 -24.27
N ASN A 357 3.70 -6.55 -25.39
CA ASN A 357 2.35 -6.82 -25.89
C ASN A 357 1.25 -6.59 -24.83
N PHE A 358 1.39 -5.51 -24.05
CA PHE A 358 0.34 -5.09 -23.13
C PHE A 358 -0.86 -4.53 -23.91
N ASP A 359 -2.06 -4.93 -23.51
CA ASP A 359 -3.30 -4.44 -24.13
C ASP A 359 -3.54 -2.93 -23.85
N SER A 360 -4.55 -2.35 -24.48
CA SER A 360 -4.86 -0.91 -24.35
C SER A 360 -5.22 -0.52 -22.91
N MET A 361 -6.04 -1.31 -22.22
CA MET A 361 -6.47 -1.01 -20.84
C MET A 361 -5.28 -1.05 -19.87
N LYS A 362 -4.35 -1.99 -20.05
CA LYS A 362 -3.10 -2.02 -19.29
C LYS A 362 -2.24 -0.80 -19.59
N ASN A 363 -2.11 -0.41 -20.86
CA ASN A 363 -1.37 0.79 -21.23
C ASN A 363 -1.96 2.04 -20.57
N THR A 364 -3.28 2.21 -20.61
CA THR A 364 -3.99 3.31 -19.92
C THR A 364 -3.69 3.29 -18.42
N ALA A 365 -3.87 2.15 -17.74
CA ALA A 365 -3.58 2.04 -16.30
C ALA A 365 -2.11 2.38 -15.98
N ILE A 366 -1.15 1.88 -16.75
CA ILE A 366 0.28 2.18 -16.57
C ILE A 366 0.54 3.68 -16.71
N GLN A 367 -0.03 4.33 -17.72
CA GLN A 367 0.26 5.72 -18.05
C GLN A 367 -0.49 6.73 -17.17
N GLU A 368 -1.71 6.41 -16.75
CA GLU A 368 -2.65 7.38 -16.19
C GLU A 368 -2.92 7.23 -14.69
N LEU A 369 -2.66 6.05 -14.08
CA LEU A 369 -2.87 5.85 -12.65
C LEU A 369 -2.19 6.96 -11.84
N GLY A 370 -2.93 7.48 -10.85
CA GLY A 370 -2.48 8.54 -9.95
C GLY A 370 -1.16 8.20 -9.28
N ARG A 371 -0.31 9.24 -9.15
CA ARG A 371 0.95 9.19 -8.41
C ARG A 371 0.93 10.26 -7.34
N GLY A 372 0.64 9.83 -6.12
CA GLY A 372 0.70 10.68 -4.95
C GLY A 372 2.12 11.20 -4.73
N ARG A 373 2.20 12.39 -4.15
CA ARG A 373 3.41 13.06 -3.70
C ARG A 373 3.21 13.43 -2.25
N ASN A 374 4.07 12.90 -1.41
CA ASN A 374 4.13 13.22 0.00
C ASN A 374 5.58 13.48 0.38
N ASP A 375 5.76 14.44 1.27
CA ASP A 375 7.05 14.72 1.88
C ASP A 375 6.96 14.45 3.38
N LYS A 376 8.05 13.95 3.96
CA LYS A 376 8.23 13.83 5.43
C LYS A 376 9.38 14.72 5.84
N LEU A 377 9.08 15.89 6.39
CA LEU A 377 10.05 16.71 7.11
C LEU A 377 9.96 16.34 8.59
N GLN A 378 11.02 15.82 9.18
CA GLN A 378 11.00 15.34 10.56
C GLN A 378 11.96 16.17 11.38
N LEU A 379 11.55 16.59 12.57
CA LEU A 379 12.34 17.38 13.50
C LEU A 379 12.39 16.68 14.86
N GLN A 380 13.55 16.67 15.50
CA GLN A 380 13.68 16.19 16.86
C GLN A 380 13.65 17.35 17.86
N PHE A 381 12.89 17.15 18.93
CA PHE A 381 12.72 18.11 20.01
C PHE A 381 13.34 17.56 21.30
N THR A 382 13.80 18.46 22.17
CA THR A 382 14.37 18.12 23.48
C THR A 382 13.37 17.45 24.42
N SER A 383 12.08 17.62 24.15
CA SER A 383 10.95 17.03 24.87
C SER A 383 9.76 16.85 23.92
N ARG A 384 8.87 15.90 24.20
CA ARG A 384 7.53 15.83 23.58
C ARG A 384 6.62 16.95 24.11
N TYR A 385 6.88 18.18 23.65
CA TYR A 385 6.25 19.39 24.18
C TYR A 385 4.73 19.39 24.01
N TRP A 386 4.23 18.81 22.92
CA TRP A 386 2.80 18.62 22.61
C TRP A 386 2.03 17.79 23.65
N ASN A 387 2.72 16.93 24.42
CA ASN A 387 2.11 16.15 25.52
C ASN A 387 1.88 16.97 26.80
N GLN A 388 2.16 18.28 26.81
CA GLN A 388 1.88 19.15 27.94
C GLN A 388 0.46 19.71 27.85
N SER A 389 -0.05 20.27 28.96
CA SER A 389 -1.28 21.03 28.92
C SER A 389 -1.05 22.36 28.19
N GLY A 390 -1.97 22.73 27.32
CA GLY A 390 -1.93 23.97 26.55
C GLY A 390 -3.28 24.26 25.91
N PRO A 391 -3.40 25.37 25.16
CA PRO A 391 -4.67 25.80 24.57
C PRO A 391 -5.17 24.88 23.43
N TRP A 392 -4.37 23.90 23.00
CA TRP A 392 -4.65 23.03 21.87
C TRP A 392 -5.71 21.94 22.10
N ILE A 393 -6.15 21.73 23.34
CA ILE A 393 -7.27 20.84 23.65
C ILE A 393 -8.24 21.54 24.60
N SER A 394 -9.54 21.44 24.31
CA SER A 394 -10.61 21.98 25.14
C SER A 394 -10.79 21.14 26.41
N GLU A 395 -10.77 21.81 27.55
CA GLU A 395 -11.27 21.36 28.87
C GLU A 395 -10.40 20.36 29.67
N VAL A 396 -10.03 19.17 29.18
CA VAL A 396 -9.13 18.24 29.92
C VAL A 396 -8.42 17.27 28.95
N GLY A 397 -7.17 17.54 28.58
CA GLY A 397 -6.39 16.62 27.74
C GLY A 397 -5.02 17.16 27.34
N ILE A 398 -4.26 16.36 26.61
CA ILE A 398 -2.94 16.69 26.05
C ILE A 398 -2.84 16.17 24.61
N SER A 399 -2.04 16.77 23.74
CA SER A 399 -1.97 16.29 22.36
C SER A 399 -1.18 14.99 22.30
N ASN A 400 -1.56 14.07 21.41
CA ASN A 400 -0.75 12.90 21.06
C ASN A 400 0.38 13.24 20.06
N GLY A 401 0.50 14.51 19.65
CA GLY A 401 1.44 15.01 18.65
C GLY A 401 0.91 14.97 17.23
N ALA A 402 -0.27 14.37 17.02
CA ALA A 402 -0.99 14.50 15.77
C ALA A 402 -1.69 15.86 15.69
N SER A 403 -1.50 16.54 14.57
CA SER A 403 -2.18 17.80 14.31
C SER A 403 -2.60 17.94 12.86
N TYR A 404 -3.63 18.75 12.61
CA TYR A 404 -4.12 19.09 11.28
C TYR A 404 -4.37 20.59 11.24
N ALA A 405 -3.77 21.28 10.27
CA ALA A 405 -3.82 22.74 10.24
C ALA A 405 -3.82 23.33 8.84
N ASP A 406 -4.15 24.63 8.76
CA ASP A 406 -4.09 25.47 7.56
C ASP A 406 -3.04 26.61 7.69
N THR A 407 -2.09 26.48 8.61
CA THR A 407 -1.07 27.52 8.90
C THR A 407 0.14 27.49 7.97
N GLY A 408 0.13 26.61 6.96
CA GLY A 408 1.20 26.44 5.97
C GLY A 408 1.84 25.05 5.96
N TYR A 409 1.51 24.21 6.94
CA TYR A 409 1.71 22.76 6.89
C TYR A 409 0.35 22.06 6.89
N GLN A 410 0.33 20.73 6.74
CA GLN A 410 -0.92 19.96 6.68
C GLN A 410 -1.13 19.06 7.89
N ASN A 411 -0.20 18.15 8.18
CA ASN A 411 -0.37 17.19 9.26
C ASN A 411 0.92 16.88 10.00
N THR A 412 0.78 16.53 11.28
CA THR A 412 1.87 15.95 12.06
C THR A 412 1.49 14.66 12.76
N TRP A 413 2.48 13.94 13.28
CA TRP A 413 2.35 12.98 14.39
C TRP A 413 3.67 12.80 15.14
N ASP A 414 3.61 12.25 16.36
CA ASP A 414 4.80 11.82 17.11
C ASP A 414 5.31 10.47 16.58
N VAL A 415 6.42 10.50 15.85
CA VAL A 415 7.10 9.31 15.31
C VAL A 415 7.70 8.45 16.44
N THR A 416 7.94 9.06 17.60
CA THR A 416 8.56 8.42 18.76
C THR A 416 7.58 7.95 19.81
N ARG A 417 6.27 7.93 19.51
CA ARG A 417 5.31 7.23 20.37
C ARG A 417 5.75 5.77 20.53
N SER A 418 5.76 5.28 21.77
CA SER A 418 6.37 3.99 22.17
C SER A 418 7.91 3.86 22.10
N GLN A 419 8.66 4.94 21.86
CA GLN A 419 10.13 4.94 21.97
C GLN A 419 10.58 5.59 23.28
N SER A 420 11.64 5.05 23.90
CA SER A 420 12.17 5.55 25.17
C SER A 420 12.81 6.95 25.05
N GLY A 421 12.96 7.61 26.20
CA GLY A 421 13.64 8.90 26.32
C GLY A 421 12.67 10.08 26.31
N ALA A 422 13.17 11.27 26.70
CA ALA A 422 12.35 12.48 26.76
C ALA A 422 12.17 13.16 25.39
N THR A 423 13.15 13.03 24.49
CA THR A 423 13.11 13.61 23.14
C THR A 423 11.97 13.04 22.33
N GLY A 424 11.38 13.87 21.46
CA GLY A 424 10.33 13.47 20.53
C GLY A 424 10.73 13.80 19.10
N ILE A 425 10.39 12.95 18.14
CA ILE A 425 10.48 13.28 16.71
C ILE A 425 9.05 13.56 16.25
N MET A 426 8.81 14.76 15.77
CA MET A 426 7.57 15.12 15.10
C MET A 426 7.83 15.16 13.60
N VAL A 427 6.95 14.53 12.84
CA VAL A 427 6.93 14.68 11.39
C VAL A 427 5.94 15.77 11.01
N ASP A 428 6.34 16.62 10.09
CA ASP A 428 5.49 17.37 9.17
C ASP A 428 5.29 16.51 7.92
N TYR A 429 4.07 16.03 7.75
CA TYR A 429 3.65 15.19 6.65
C TYR A 429 2.72 15.99 5.73
N THR A 430 3.21 16.21 4.52
CA THR A 430 2.52 17.00 3.51
C THR A 430 2.19 16.13 2.31
N GLY A 431 1.14 16.52 1.59
CA GLY A 431 0.64 15.88 0.38
C GLY A 431 0.48 16.89 -0.74
N GLY A 432 0.26 16.38 -1.96
CA GLY A 432 -0.22 17.18 -3.09
C GLY A 432 0.75 18.29 -3.46
N ASN A 433 0.24 19.53 -3.52
CA ASN A 433 1.01 20.71 -3.89
C ASN A 433 1.91 21.22 -2.74
N VAL A 434 1.54 20.96 -1.48
CA VAL A 434 2.37 21.32 -0.33
C VAL A 434 3.61 20.43 -0.29
N ALA A 435 3.45 19.14 -0.58
CA ALA A 435 4.55 18.24 -0.90
C ALA A 435 5.28 18.71 -2.17
N GLY A 436 6.56 19.05 -2.05
CA GLY A 436 7.36 19.64 -3.12
C GLY A 436 7.54 21.16 -3.04
N SER A 437 6.87 21.84 -2.09
CA SER A 437 7.14 23.25 -1.79
C SER A 437 8.60 23.48 -1.35
N PHE A 438 9.24 22.46 -0.77
CA PHE A 438 10.63 22.50 -0.33
C PHE A 438 11.66 22.35 -1.46
N ALA A 439 11.29 22.15 -2.73
CA ALA A 439 12.20 22.06 -3.88
C ALA A 439 13.60 21.39 -3.62
N PRO A 440 13.67 20.21 -2.97
CA PRO A 440 14.94 19.64 -2.55
C PRO A 440 15.72 19.04 -3.73
N SER A 441 17.04 18.94 -3.57
CA SER A 441 17.94 18.40 -4.59
C SER A 441 18.12 16.87 -4.55
N ALA A 442 17.62 16.21 -3.50
CA ALA A 442 17.77 14.77 -3.29
C ALA A 442 16.51 14.18 -2.61
N PRO A 443 16.21 12.88 -2.84
CA PRO A 443 15.03 12.24 -2.26
C PRO A 443 15.12 12.03 -0.74
N TYR A 444 16.32 11.92 -0.18
CA TYR A 444 16.52 11.74 1.26
C TYR A 444 17.71 12.58 1.70
N SER A 445 17.53 13.42 2.72
CA SER A 445 18.59 14.28 3.24
C SER A 445 18.37 14.61 4.72
N SER A 446 19.41 15.10 5.38
CA SER A 446 19.34 15.58 6.77
C SER A 446 19.95 16.96 6.89
N ALA A 447 19.65 17.66 7.99
CA ALA A 447 20.27 18.95 8.29
C ALA A 447 21.81 18.88 8.35
N ALA A 448 22.37 17.69 8.63
CA ALA A 448 23.80 17.45 8.62
C ALA A 448 24.40 17.30 7.20
N THR A 449 23.62 16.80 6.24
CA THR A 449 24.09 16.54 4.86
C THR A 449 23.65 17.62 3.87
N ASN A 450 22.58 18.36 4.18
CA ASN A 450 22.05 19.44 3.37
C ASN A 450 21.54 20.59 4.27
N PRO A 451 22.19 21.77 4.28
CA PRO A 451 21.79 22.88 5.13
C PRO A 451 20.39 23.44 4.80
N GLN A 452 19.85 23.18 3.61
CA GLN A 452 18.48 23.58 3.25
C GLN A 452 17.44 22.90 4.15
N VAL A 453 17.70 21.67 4.62
CA VAL A 453 16.78 20.96 5.53
C VAL A 453 16.59 21.72 6.84
N ALA A 454 17.65 22.35 7.36
CA ALA A 454 17.54 23.21 8.53
C ALA A 454 16.76 24.51 8.26
N ALA A 455 16.76 25.02 7.02
CA ALA A 455 15.93 26.16 6.64
C ALA A 455 14.46 25.77 6.54
N TYR A 456 14.15 24.61 5.93
CA TYR A 456 12.78 24.08 5.89
C TYR A 456 12.24 23.79 7.29
N ALA A 457 13.06 23.23 8.18
CA ALA A 457 12.72 23.04 9.59
C ALA A 457 12.30 24.35 10.27
N LYS A 458 12.99 25.47 10.00
CA LYS A 458 12.62 26.78 10.55
C LYS A 458 11.29 27.31 9.99
N ILE A 459 11.03 27.11 8.70
CA ILE A 459 9.74 27.46 8.08
C ILE A 459 8.62 26.67 8.76
N PHE A 460 8.78 25.37 8.92
CA PHE A 460 7.79 24.54 9.62
C PHE A 460 7.60 24.98 11.08
N LEU A 461 8.69 25.31 11.79
CA LEU A 461 8.61 25.86 13.15
C LEU A 461 7.75 27.13 13.22
N ASP A 462 7.92 28.06 12.28
CA ASP A 462 7.08 29.28 12.20
C ASP A 462 5.60 28.93 11.92
N GLN A 463 5.34 27.88 11.14
CA GLN A 463 3.98 27.44 10.79
C GLN A 463 3.27 26.68 11.92
N ILE A 464 4.01 25.92 12.74
CA ILE A 464 3.45 25.15 13.85
C ILE A 464 3.40 25.93 15.17
N GLU A 465 4.15 27.03 15.30
CA GLU A 465 4.13 27.90 16.48
C GLU A 465 2.70 28.39 16.87
N PRO A 466 1.80 28.75 15.94
CA PRO A 466 0.41 29.07 16.29
C PRO A 466 -0.38 27.87 16.86
N VAL A 467 -0.03 26.64 16.47
CA VAL A 467 -0.70 25.41 16.90
C VAL A 467 -0.17 24.94 18.26
N TYR A 468 1.15 25.00 18.47
CA TYR A 468 1.82 24.72 19.75
C TYR A 468 2.72 25.90 20.18
N PRO A 469 2.16 26.96 20.77
CA PRO A 469 2.96 28.13 21.18
C PRO A 469 4.09 27.76 22.13
N GLY A 470 5.31 28.18 21.83
CA GLY A 470 6.53 27.88 22.58
C GLY A 470 7.25 26.60 22.15
N ILE A 471 6.84 25.95 21.05
CA ILE A 471 7.48 24.73 20.57
C ILE A 471 8.84 24.99 19.92
N SER A 472 9.03 26.13 19.23
CA SER A 472 10.26 26.41 18.47
C SER A 472 11.56 26.31 19.28
N PRO A 473 11.67 26.88 20.50
CA PRO A 473 12.87 26.73 21.33
C PRO A 473 13.17 25.30 21.79
N LYS A 474 12.26 24.34 21.57
CA LYS A 474 12.43 22.93 21.92
C LYS A 474 13.10 22.13 20.81
N TRP A 475 13.22 22.65 19.59
CA TRP A 475 13.93 21.98 18.51
C TRP A 475 15.43 21.89 18.82
N ASN A 476 16.03 20.71 18.69
CA ASN A 476 17.43 20.48 19.02
C ASN A 476 18.39 20.64 17.83
N GLY A 477 17.90 21.08 16.68
CA GLY A 477 18.68 21.27 15.46
C GLY A 477 18.73 20.06 14.52
N LEU A 478 18.24 18.88 14.95
CA LEU A 478 18.22 17.69 14.11
C LEU A 478 16.94 17.66 13.27
N ALA A 479 17.12 17.39 11.97
CA ALA A 479 16.02 17.24 11.04
C ALA A 479 16.40 16.35 9.84
N THR A 480 15.39 15.69 9.27
CA THR A 480 15.48 14.91 8.03
C THR A 480 14.37 15.30 7.07
N LEU A 481 14.62 15.23 5.76
CA LEU A 481 13.62 15.42 4.72
C LEU A 481 13.60 14.21 3.78
N SER A 482 12.42 13.62 3.63
CA SER A 482 12.12 12.57 2.67
C SER A 482 11.17 13.08 1.59
N VAL A 483 11.53 12.90 0.32
CA VAL A 483 10.74 13.22 -0.87
C VAL A 483 10.82 12.03 -1.84
N PRO A 484 10.06 10.95 -1.60
CA PRO A 484 10.14 9.71 -2.39
C PRO A 484 9.85 9.90 -3.88
N ALA A 485 9.08 10.93 -4.25
CA ALA A 485 8.78 11.27 -5.63
C ALA A 485 10.03 11.63 -6.46
N LEU A 486 11.13 12.07 -5.83
CA LEU A 486 12.40 12.34 -6.50
C LEU A 486 13.28 11.10 -6.68
N ASP A 487 12.96 9.97 -6.02
CA ASP A 487 13.70 8.73 -6.22
C ASP A 487 13.29 8.10 -7.57
N PRO A 488 14.22 7.94 -8.54
CA PRO A 488 13.90 7.40 -9.86
C PRO A 488 13.48 5.92 -9.85
N ASN A 489 13.57 5.24 -8.70
CA ASN A 489 13.09 3.88 -8.49
C ASN A 489 11.70 3.84 -7.81
N LEU A 490 11.17 4.98 -7.37
CA LEU A 490 9.84 5.11 -6.77
C LEU A 490 8.93 5.99 -7.63
N ASN A 491 9.37 7.21 -7.94
CA ASN A 491 8.68 8.22 -8.78
C ASN A 491 7.24 8.56 -8.34
N CYS A 492 6.89 8.21 -7.10
CA CYS A 492 5.67 8.53 -6.39
C CYS A 492 5.88 8.22 -4.90
N SER A 493 4.98 8.72 -4.05
CA SER A 493 4.80 8.23 -2.69
C SER A 493 3.89 7.01 -2.71
N TYR A 494 2.62 7.19 -3.07
CA TYR A 494 1.64 6.13 -3.19
C TYR A 494 0.84 6.22 -4.48
N SER A 495 0.11 5.16 -4.83
CA SER A 495 -0.87 5.20 -5.91
C SER A 495 -2.23 5.61 -5.39
N TYR A 496 -3.01 6.28 -6.23
CA TYR A 496 -4.40 6.64 -5.96
C TYR A 496 -5.20 6.62 -7.27
N TRP A 497 -6.51 6.48 -7.17
CA TRP A 497 -7.41 6.63 -8.31
C TRP A 497 -7.90 8.07 -8.44
N LYS A 498 -7.73 8.62 -9.64
CA LYS A 498 -8.28 9.93 -10.02
C LYS A 498 -9.76 9.82 -10.35
N VAL A 499 -10.42 10.97 -10.50
CA VAL A 499 -11.78 11.05 -11.05
C VAL A 499 -11.91 10.17 -12.30
N GLY A 500 -12.89 9.28 -12.28
CA GLY A 500 -13.25 8.34 -13.35
C GLY A 500 -12.40 7.07 -13.44
N GLN A 501 -11.36 6.90 -12.61
CA GLN A 501 -10.46 5.75 -12.74
C GLN A 501 -10.98 4.48 -12.05
N TYR A 502 -11.87 4.57 -11.06
CA TYR A 502 -12.44 3.36 -10.45
C TYR A 502 -13.25 2.56 -11.48
N HIS A 503 -14.23 3.18 -12.13
CA HIS A 503 -15.02 2.51 -13.17
C HIS A 503 -14.31 2.45 -14.53
N GLY A 504 -13.23 3.22 -14.71
CA GLY A 504 -12.41 3.19 -15.92
C GLY A 504 -11.50 1.97 -16.02
N PHE A 505 -10.68 1.70 -14.98
CA PHE A 505 -9.73 0.58 -15.00
C PHE A 505 -9.37 -0.02 -13.63
N SER A 506 -9.84 0.52 -12.50
CA SER A 506 -9.50 -0.04 -11.17
C SER A 506 -9.84 -1.53 -11.09
N GLY A 507 -8.87 -2.32 -10.65
CA GLY A 507 -8.89 -3.78 -10.63
C GLY A 507 -8.14 -4.41 -11.80
N TYR A 508 -7.88 -3.67 -12.89
CA TYR A 508 -7.10 -4.15 -14.04
C TYR A 508 -5.59 -4.01 -13.85
N GLU A 509 -5.13 -3.24 -12.87
CA GLU A 509 -3.71 -3.04 -12.54
C GLU A 509 -3.00 -4.38 -12.27
N LYS A 510 -3.66 -5.29 -11.55
CA LYS A 510 -3.16 -6.65 -11.25
C LYS A 510 -3.27 -7.65 -12.40
N ALA A 511 -4.01 -7.32 -13.47
CA ALA A 511 -4.25 -8.25 -14.57
C ALA A 511 -2.94 -8.59 -15.29
N ARG A 512 -2.58 -9.88 -15.33
CA ARG A 512 -1.41 -10.39 -16.05
C ARG A 512 -1.54 -10.21 -17.56
N GLN A 513 -0.40 -10.15 -18.24
CA GLN A 513 -0.30 -9.77 -19.64
C GLN A 513 0.56 -10.75 -20.46
N PRO A 514 0.23 -10.93 -21.76
CA PRO A 514 -1.02 -10.51 -22.42
C PRO A 514 -2.28 -11.12 -21.76
N PHE A 515 -3.35 -10.36 -21.64
CA PHE A 515 -4.58 -10.81 -20.97
C PHE A 515 -5.27 -11.96 -21.75
N PRO A 516 -5.95 -12.94 -21.09
CA PRO A 516 -6.11 -13.10 -19.64
C PRO A 516 -5.04 -13.98 -18.97
N ASN A 517 -4.25 -14.72 -19.77
CA ASN A 517 -3.44 -15.83 -19.27
C ASN A 517 -1.94 -15.71 -19.58
N GLY A 518 -1.44 -14.49 -19.79
CA GLY A 518 -0.05 -14.27 -20.18
C GLY A 518 0.97 -14.42 -19.05
N PRO A 519 2.26 -14.55 -19.42
CA PRO A 519 3.34 -14.90 -18.50
C PRO A 519 3.95 -13.71 -17.72
N ILE A 520 3.49 -12.47 -17.97
CA ILE A 520 3.93 -11.26 -17.25
C ILE A 520 2.88 -10.90 -16.20
N HIS A 521 3.21 -11.09 -14.94
CA HIS A 521 2.35 -10.82 -13.78
C HIS A 521 2.67 -9.44 -13.19
N PHE A 522 1.69 -8.84 -12.51
CA PHE A 522 1.83 -7.53 -11.86
C PHE A 522 1.53 -7.65 -10.37
N ALA A 523 2.35 -7.04 -9.54
CA ALA A 523 2.13 -6.91 -8.11
C ALA A 523 2.61 -5.53 -7.63
N GLY A 524 2.51 -5.30 -6.33
CA GLY A 524 2.77 -4.01 -5.70
C GLY A 524 1.48 -3.44 -5.11
N GLU A 525 1.59 -2.43 -4.25
CA GLU A 525 0.42 -1.85 -3.57
C GLU A 525 -0.63 -1.31 -4.56
N HIS A 526 -0.19 -0.77 -5.70
CA HIS A 526 -1.06 -0.24 -6.75
C HIS A 526 -1.96 -1.30 -7.40
N CYS A 527 -1.65 -2.59 -7.21
CA CYS A 527 -2.48 -3.72 -7.67
C CYS A 527 -3.55 -4.13 -6.65
N SER A 528 -3.46 -3.63 -5.41
CA SER A 528 -4.37 -3.98 -4.33
C SER A 528 -5.66 -3.17 -4.43
N GLN A 529 -6.81 -3.83 -4.26
CA GLN A 529 -8.10 -3.15 -4.17
C GLN A 529 -8.38 -2.61 -2.76
N ASP A 530 -7.95 -3.37 -1.75
CA ASP A 530 -8.35 -3.17 -0.36
C ASP A 530 -7.30 -2.36 0.43
N PHE A 531 -6.04 -2.35 -0.05
CA PHE A 531 -4.89 -1.78 0.67
C PHE A 531 -3.93 -1.05 -0.28
N GLN A 532 -4.47 -0.36 -1.30
CA GLN A 532 -3.65 0.51 -2.17
C GLN A 532 -2.93 1.57 -1.32
N GLY A 533 -1.67 1.86 -1.63
CA GLY A 533 -0.79 2.73 -0.84
C GLY A 533 -0.06 2.03 0.32
N PHE A 534 -0.61 0.94 0.87
CA PHE A 534 -0.06 0.32 2.09
C PHE A 534 0.98 -0.79 1.84
N MET A 535 1.81 -1.02 2.85
CA MET A 535 2.70 -2.20 2.92
C MET A 535 1.93 -3.52 2.81
N GLU A 536 0.71 -3.58 3.38
CA GLU A 536 -0.18 -4.75 3.28
C GLU A 536 -0.58 -5.05 1.83
N GLY A 537 -0.94 -4.03 1.05
CA GLY A 537 -1.25 -4.18 -0.38
C GLY A 537 -0.04 -4.71 -1.15
N GLY A 538 1.15 -4.18 -0.85
CA GLY A 538 2.40 -4.67 -1.42
C GLY A 538 2.62 -6.17 -1.14
N ALA A 539 2.60 -6.56 0.14
CA ALA A 539 2.85 -7.95 0.55
C ALA A 539 1.80 -8.93 0.01
N SER A 540 0.51 -8.59 0.17
CA SER A 540 -0.60 -9.45 -0.26
C SER A 540 -0.64 -9.64 -1.78
N GLU A 541 -0.40 -8.59 -2.56
CA GLU A 541 -0.35 -8.69 -4.02
C GLU A 541 0.88 -9.44 -4.52
N GLY A 542 2.01 -9.38 -3.78
CA GLY A 542 3.18 -10.21 -4.06
C GLY A 542 2.86 -11.70 -3.94
N ALA A 543 2.24 -12.09 -2.83
CA ALA A 543 1.76 -13.47 -2.63
C ALA A 543 0.71 -13.86 -3.68
N ARG A 544 -0.21 -12.97 -4.04
CA ARG A 544 -1.24 -13.22 -5.06
C ARG A 544 -0.62 -13.51 -6.43
N ALA A 545 0.33 -12.70 -6.89
CA ALA A 545 1.02 -12.90 -8.17
C ALA A 545 1.81 -14.21 -8.19
N ALA A 546 2.54 -14.53 -7.12
CA ALA A 546 3.20 -15.82 -6.98
C ALA A 546 2.20 -16.99 -7.08
N ASN A 547 1.02 -16.87 -6.46
CA ASN A 547 -0.01 -17.90 -6.54
C ASN A 547 -0.66 -18.04 -7.93
N GLU A 548 -0.59 -17.04 -8.82
CA GLU A 548 -0.93 -17.25 -10.24
C GLU A 548 0.07 -18.17 -10.92
N ILE A 549 1.36 -17.89 -10.73
CA ILE A 549 2.45 -18.73 -11.24
C ILE A 549 2.35 -20.15 -10.68
N LEU A 550 2.09 -20.33 -9.38
CA LEU A 550 1.91 -21.67 -8.80
C LEU A 550 0.71 -22.43 -9.38
N ARG A 551 -0.39 -21.72 -9.72
CA ARG A 551 -1.55 -22.34 -10.36
C ARG A 551 -1.23 -22.80 -11.78
N ASP A 552 -0.56 -21.95 -12.54
CA ASP A 552 -0.09 -22.29 -13.89
C ASP A 552 0.87 -23.48 -13.87
N TYR A 553 1.80 -23.51 -12.91
CA TYR A 553 2.78 -24.61 -12.74
C TYR A 553 2.07 -25.93 -12.43
N LYS A 554 1.14 -25.92 -11.47
CA LYS A 554 0.34 -27.10 -11.10
C LYS A 554 -0.55 -27.59 -12.24
N ALA A 555 -0.98 -26.69 -13.12
CA ALA A 555 -1.79 -27.01 -14.29
C ALA A 555 -0.94 -27.50 -15.48
N GLY A 556 0.38 -27.54 -15.38
CA GLY A 556 1.28 -27.93 -16.47
C GLY A 556 1.31 -26.92 -17.62
N ILE A 557 0.99 -25.65 -17.34
CA ILE A 557 1.10 -24.55 -18.32
C ILE A 557 2.58 -24.15 -18.50
N PHE A 558 3.40 -24.35 -17.48
CA PHE A 558 4.87 -24.29 -17.51
C PHE A 558 5.46 -25.11 -16.33
N PRO A 559 6.77 -25.46 -16.29
CA PRO A 559 7.79 -25.21 -17.32
C PRO A 559 7.36 -25.79 -18.66
#